data_AF-A0AAJ2C0P6-F1
#
_entry.id   AF-A0AAJ2C0P6-F1
#
_cell.length_a   1.000
_cell.length_b   1.000
_cell.length_c   1.000
_cell.angle_alpha   90.00
_cell.angle_beta   90.00
_cell.angle_gamma   90.00
#
_symmetry.space_group_name_H-M   'P 1'
#
loop_
_entity.id
_entity.type
_entity.pdbx_description
1 polymer ?
#
loop_
_entity_poly.entity_id
_entity_poly.type
_entity_poly.pdbx_seq_one_letter_code
_entity_poly.pdbx_strand_id
1 'polypeptide(L)'
;MKSKNIIVISFIITGILLYVNACKTDFLNIVPTDRVSDASILSDSSLFESYVINRYLGVRLTDKEAEGTPPGFGRGFEYAMWSSVTDESIYNNDDNTWLIQRGQLAPENTGIAGTIWGRSYRSIREINYALGNIDKVPMSVSQRNRLKGELKFIRAFRYQDLIRNYGGVVLMKDKVLELGEDLANADIYTKSSIKDCIDYAVAELDEASNLLPVSNGNTWQLGRATKGAALALKSRLLLYAASPLYNSGTWQVAAKAAKDVIDMGKYSLFTNGYDKLFLTAENNPEIIYERLYTQGARHVCLEISNAPNSFGGWGGNVPLQNMVDAYEMDNGKPITDPTSGYNAQAPYLHRDPRFYMTVLYNDAPYRTNTVQSFIPGGKDSKDGPSNWNTSKTGYYLKKYMNDNLPIDNPWDIAGTQPWIYFRYAEILLNYAEAQNEASGPDQTVYDAINSIRRRPSVNMPALPTGLTQVQMREIIRRERQVELAFEEHRFYDVRRWKVANVTENVPAYGIEVTKNGNTVTYNKKEALTGRHFEEKNYFLPIPRAEIQASNGKLSQTSGY
;
A
#
# COMPACT_ATOMS: atom_id res chain seq x y z
N MET A 1 48.24 58.07 -48.03
CA MET A 1 46.98 58.04 -47.23
C MET A 1 45.92 57.07 -47.79
N LYS A 2 46.28 55.96 -48.48
CA LYS A 2 45.31 55.01 -49.07
C LYS A 2 45.42 53.55 -48.61
N SER A 3 46.44 53.16 -47.85
CA SER A 3 46.65 51.76 -47.43
C SER A 3 46.07 51.40 -46.05
N LYS A 4 45.90 52.38 -45.14
CA LYS A 4 45.34 52.12 -43.79
C LYS A 4 43.82 51.89 -43.79
N ASN A 5 43.07 52.44 -44.74
CA ASN A 5 41.61 52.31 -44.80
C ASN A 5 41.14 50.96 -45.38
N ILE A 6 41.96 50.29 -46.20
CA ILE A 6 41.60 49.00 -46.80
C ILE A 6 41.70 47.85 -45.78
N ILE A 7 42.68 47.91 -44.87
CA ILE A 7 42.85 46.88 -43.82
C ILE A 7 41.73 46.99 -42.77
N VAL A 8 41.31 48.20 -42.42
CA VAL A 8 40.20 48.42 -41.47
C VAL A 8 38.85 47.99 -42.05
N ILE A 9 38.61 48.23 -43.35
CA ILE A 9 37.38 47.78 -44.03
C ILE A 9 37.36 46.24 -44.17
N SER A 10 38.50 45.59 -44.46
CA SER A 10 38.57 44.12 -44.47
C SER A 10 38.33 43.51 -43.09
N PHE A 11 38.87 44.07 -42.01
CA PHE A 11 38.61 43.56 -40.65
C PHE A 11 37.15 43.78 -40.19
N ILE A 12 36.52 44.87 -40.61
CA ILE A 12 35.10 45.14 -40.32
C ILE A 12 34.19 44.21 -41.14
N ILE A 13 34.51 43.92 -42.40
CA ILE A 13 33.73 42.99 -43.23
C ILE A 13 33.91 41.54 -42.78
N THR A 14 35.12 41.12 -42.38
CA THR A 14 35.35 39.77 -41.81
C THR A 14 34.72 39.63 -40.42
N GLY A 15 34.70 40.70 -39.61
CA GLY A 15 33.98 40.74 -38.33
C GLY A 15 32.45 40.64 -38.50
N ILE A 16 31.88 41.35 -39.48
CA ILE A 16 30.43 41.31 -39.75
C ILE A 16 30.01 39.96 -40.35
N LEU A 17 30.84 39.33 -41.19
CA LEU A 17 30.59 37.97 -41.72
C LEU A 17 30.67 36.86 -40.67
N LEU A 18 31.31 37.09 -39.52
CA LEU A 18 31.33 36.17 -38.39
C LEU A 18 30.12 36.30 -37.46
N TYR A 19 29.40 37.43 -37.49
CA TYR A 19 28.17 37.62 -36.69
C TYR A 19 26.92 37.00 -37.32
N VAL A 20 26.87 36.82 -38.65
CA VAL A 20 25.71 36.22 -39.33
C VAL A 20 25.63 34.69 -39.26
N ASN A 21 26.65 34.00 -38.74
CA ASN A 21 26.63 32.56 -38.50
C ASN A 21 26.47 32.16 -37.01
N ALA A 22 26.37 33.15 -36.10
CA ALA A 22 26.33 32.90 -34.66
C ALA A 22 24.93 32.59 -34.10
N CYS A 23 23.87 32.68 -34.91
CA CYS A 23 22.52 32.27 -34.52
C CYS A 23 22.12 30.98 -35.25
N LYS A 24 22.77 29.85 -34.92
CA LYS A 24 22.09 28.57 -35.07
C LYS A 24 21.01 28.50 -33.99
N THR A 25 19.77 28.80 -34.36
CA THR A 25 18.58 28.67 -33.49
C THR A 25 18.41 27.26 -32.93
N ASP A 26 19.10 26.26 -33.50
CA ASP A 26 19.10 24.87 -33.05
C ASP A 26 20.04 24.54 -31.89
N PHE A 27 20.92 25.44 -31.41
CA PHE A 27 21.75 25.11 -30.25
C PHE A 27 20.93 24.94 -28.96
N LEU A 28 19.76 25.59 -28.88
CA LEU A 28 18.79 25.43 -27.79
C LEU A 28 17.77 24.32 -28.05
N ASN A 29 17.68 23.82 -29.29
CA ASN A 29 16.84 22.66 -29.64
C ASN A 29 17.60 21.37 -29.35
N ILE A 30 17.91 21.14 -28.08
CA ILE A 30 18.44 19.86 -27.62
C ILE A 30 17.25 18.90 -27.57
N VAL A 31 17.15 17.97 -28.52
CA VAL A 31 16.26 16.82 -28.39
C VAL A 31 16.82 15.97 -27.25
N PRO A 32 16.08 15.75 -26.15
CA PRO A 32 16.55 14.89 -25.07
C PRO A 32 16.91 13.51 -25.64
N THR A 33 18.15 13.06 -25.44
CA THR A 33 18.59 11.73 -25.89
C THR A 33 18.27 10.65 -24.85
N ASP A 34 17.90 11.06 -23.63
CA ASP A 34 17.54 10.20 -22.51
C ASP A 34 16.02 10.12 -22.27
N ARG A 35 15.21 10.81 -23.08
CA ARG A 35 13.75 10.85 -22.95
C ARG A 35 13.07 10.85 -24.32
N VAL A 36 11.93 10.17 -24.40
CA VAL A 36 11.08 10.20 -25.60
C VAL A 36 10.35 11.55 -25.65
N SER A 37 10.37 12.23 -26.81
CA SER A 37 9.68 13.51 -26.97
C SER A 37 8.16 13.36 -26.92
N ASP A 38 7.46 14.40 -26.46
CA ASP A 38 5.98 14.41 -26.44
C ASP A 38 5.38 14.19 -27.83
N ALA A 39 6.00 14.79 -28.86
CA ALA A 39 5.57 14.61 -30.25
C ALA A 39 5.66 13.13 -30.67
N SER A 40 6.73 12.43 -30.29
CA SER A 40 6.91 11.00 -30.57
C SER A 40 5.87 10.15 -29.84
N ILE A 41 5.61 10.43 -28.56
CA ILE A 41 4.62 9.71 -27.75
C ILE A 41 3.22 9.85 -28.35
N LEU A 42 2.85 11.04 -28.83
CA LEU A 42 1.52 11.27 -29.39
C LEU A 42 1.34 10.76 -30.82
N SER A 43 2.43 10.56 -31.56
CA SER A 43 2.39 10.02 -32.93
C SER A 43 2.34 8.49 -33.01
N ASP A 44 2.68 7.78 -31.94
CA ASP A 44 2.83 6.31 -31.93
C ASP A 44 2.01 5.67 -30.80
N SER A 45 1.03 4.84 -31.16
CA SER A 45 0.16 4.17 -30.18
C SER A 45 0.88 3.23 -29.22
N SER A 46 1.99 2.62 -29.63
CA SER A 46 2.79 1.70 -28.79
C SER A 46 3.61 2.47 -27.77
N LEU A 47 4.19 3.62 -28.18
CA LEU A 47 4.87 4.54 -27.26
C LEU A 47 3.88 5.16 -26.27
N PHE A 48 2.68 5.55 -26.74
CA PHE A 48 1.62 6.04 -25.87
C PHE A 48 1.15 4.98 -24.87
N GLU A 49 0.96 3.73 -25.31
CA GLU A 49 0.61 2.64 -24.41
C GLU A 49 1.70 2.39 -23.37
N SER A 50 2.98 2.44 -23.76
CA SER A 50 4.10 2.37 -22.82
C SER A 50 4.10 3.51 -21.80
N TYR A 51 3.72 4.73 -22.22
CA TYR A 51 3.50 5.85 -21.32
C TYR A 51 2.41 5.56 -20.30
N VAL A 52 1.28 4.98 -20.71
CA VAL A 52 0.16 4.58 -19.82
C VAL A 52 0.59 3.47 -18.87
N ILE A 53 1.28 2.43 -19.34
CA ILE A 53 1.81 1.35 -18.48
C ILE A 53 2.69 1.91 -17.37
N ASN A 54 3.53 2.90 -17.71
CA ASN A 54 4.42 3.53 -16.74
C ASN A 54 3.67 4.41 -15.71
N ARG A 55 2.33 4.52 -15.76
CA ARG A 55 1.51 5.19 -14.72
C ARG A 55 1.09 4.24 -13.59
N TYR A 56 1.19 2.93 -13.79
CA TYR A 56 1.09 1.96 -12.70
C TYR A 56 2.26 2.08 -11.72
N LEU A 57 3.39 2.57 -12.22
CA LEU A 57 4.56 2.91 -11.43
C LEU A 57 4.47 4.36 -10.96
N GLY A 58 4.89 4.59 -9.72
CA GLY A 58 5.14 5.90 -9.14
C GLY A 58 6.62 6.25 -9.22
N VAL A 59 6.92 7.54 -9.10
CA VAL A 59 8.30 7.99 -8.95
C VAL A 59 8.81 7.68 -7.53
N ARG A 60 10.09 7.29 -7.44
CA ARG A 60 10.82 7.20 -6.17
C ARG A 60 11.16 8.60 -5.70
N LEU A 61 10.69 8.98 -4.51
CA LEU A 61 10.88 10.32 -3.96
C LEU A 61 11.84 10.36 -2.77
N THR A 62 12.17 9.19 -2.21
CA THR A 62 13.14 9.05 -1.12
C THR A 62 13.86 7.70 -1.26
N ASP A 63 14.98 7.58 -0.56
CA ASP A 63 15.76 6.34 -0.45
C ASP A 63 15.02 5.20 0.31
N LYS A 64 14.02 5.54 1.13
CA LYS A 64 13.17 4.62 1.93
C LYS A 64 12.07 3.90 1.15
N GLU A 65 12.09 4.02 -0.16
CA GLU A 65 11.13 3.38 -1.06
C GLU A 65 11.85 2.48 -2.04
N ALA A 66 11.19 1.36 -2.36
CA ALA A 66 11.48 0.26 -3.25
C ALA A 66 12.95 0.16 -3.70
N GLU A 67 13.58 -0.95 -3.36
CA GLU A 67 14.92 -1.24 -3.84
C GLU A 67 14.90 -1.47 -5.36
N GLY A 68 15.67 -0.70 -6.13
CA GLY A 68 15.83 -0.91 -7.57
C GLY A 68 14.65 -0.45 -8.43
N THR A 69 13.48 -1.06 -8.32
CA THR A 69 12.30 -0.72 -9.12
C THR A 69 11.52 0.45 -8.53
N PRO A 70 10.90 1.32 -9.35
CA PRO A 70 10.05 2.39 -8.83
C PRO A 70 8.88 1.82 -7.99
N PRO A 71 8.42 2.52 -6.95
CA PRO A 71 7.26 2.09 -6.18
C PRO A 71 6.02 2.04 -7.08
N GLY A 72 5.05 1.16 -6.80
CA GLY A 72 3.82 1.04 -7.61
C GLY A 72 2.82 2.16 -7.31
N PHE A 73 1.62 1.78 -6.87
CA PHE A 73 0.63 2.75 -6.39
C PHE A 73 0.92 3.37 -5.01
N GLY A 74 2.09 3.17 -4.43
CA GLY A 74 2.34 3.46 -3.03
C GLY A 74 2.97 2.24 -2.40
N ARG A 75 2.94 2.15 -1.08
CA ARG A 75 3.77 1.16 -0.40
C ARG A 75 3.05 -0.21 -0.38
N GLY A 76 3.85 -1.25 -0.24
CA GLY A 76 3.49 -2.64 -0.47
C GLY A 76 4.68 -3.43 0.02
N PHE A 77 5.39 -4.13 -0.86
CA PHE A 77 6.73 -4.61 -0.52
C PHE A 77 7.74 -3.47 -0.48
N GLU A 78 8.03 -3.06 0.75
CA GLU A 78 9.03 -2.09 1.17
C GLU A 78 9.84 -2.70 2.32
N TYR A 79 11.06 -2.23 2.57
CA TYR A 79 11.82 -2.73 3.73
C TYR A 79 11.02 -2.50 5.02
N ALA A 80 10.62 -1.26 5.27
CA ALA A 80 9.63 -0.92 6.28
C ALA A 80 8.23 -0.91 5.68
N MET A 81 7.49 -2.00 5.91
CA MET A 81 6.11 -2.13 5.45
C MET A 81 5.18 -1.19 6.23
N TRP A 82 4.04 -0.83 5.64
CA TRP A 82 3.07 0.06 6.29
C TRP A 82 2.40 -0.56 7.52
N SER A 83 2.40 -1.89 7.66
CA SER A 83 2.04 -2.57 8.92
C SER A 83 2.92 -2.13 10.09
N SER A 84 4.17 -1.76 9.83
CA SER A 84 5.14 -1.30 10.83
C SER A 84 4.93 0.14 11.30
N VAL A 85 3.79 0.76 10.98
CA VAL A 85 3.32 2.02 11.58
C VAL A 85 1.98 1.85 12.30
N THR A 86 1.67 0.63 12.72
CA THR A 86 0.40 0.24 13.35
C THR A 86 0.62 -0.69 14.55
N ASP A 87 -0.45 -1.21 15.13
CA ASP A 87 -0.43 -2.29 16.11
C ASP A 87 -0.18 -3.70 15.52
N GLU A 88 0.14 -3.83 14.22
CA GLU A 88 0.52 -5.11 13.58
C GLU A 88 1.99 -5.50 13.81
N SER A 89 2.92 -4.56 13.58
CA SER A 89 4.36 -4.76 13.68
C SER A 89 5.10 -3.48 14.05
N ILE A 90 6.38 -3.63 14.36
CA ILE A 90 7.37 -2.54 14.30
C ILE A 90 8.43 -2.91 13.25
N TYR A 91 9.04 -1.89 12.65
CA TYR A 91 10.26 -2.11 11.89
C TYR A 91 11.45 -2.10 12.84
N ASN A 92 12.27 -3.14 12.80
CA ASN A 92 13.25 -3.44 13.84
C ASN A 92 14.34 -2.37 13.96
N ASN A 93 14.78 -1.77 12.85
CA ASN A 93 15.88 -0.79 12.81
C ASN A 93 15.41 0.67 12.67
N ASP A 94 14.15 0.97 13.01
CA ASP A 94 13.53 2.30 12.93
C ASP A 94 13.84 3.09 11.64
N ASP A 95 13.27 2.65 10.53
CA ASP A 95 13.41 3.33 9.25
C ASP A 95 12.45 4.53 9.15
N ASN A 96 12.50 5.46 10.11
CA ASN A 96 11.55 6.56 10.28
C ASN A 96 10.09 6.11 10.47
N THR A 97 9.89 4.94 11.09
CA THR A 97 8.56 4.39 11.35
C THR A 97 8.11 4.66 12.78
N TRP A 98 9.03 4.67 13.74
CA TRP A 98 8.67 4.84 15.15
C TRP A 98 8.20 6.26 15.47
N LEU A 99 8.67 7.28 14.72
CA LEU A 99 8.17 8.65 14.87
C LEU A 99 6.64 8.73 14.61
N ILE A 100 6.12 7.89 13.70
CA ILE A 100 4.69 7.82 13.42
C ILE A 100 3.96 7.17 14.59
N GLN A 101 4.47 6.04 15.09
CA GLN A 101 3.88 5.33 16.22
C GLN A 101 3.95 6.12 17.53
N ARG A 102 4.92 7.02 17.67
CA ARG A 102 5.09 7.93 18.82
C ARG A 102 4.35 9.26 18.67
N GLY A 103 3.56 9.44 17.61
CA GLY A 103 2.78 10.66 17.39
C GLY A 103 3.61 11.91 17.06
N GLN A 104 4.86 11.72 16.62
CA GLN A 104 5.86 12.78 16.41
C GLN A 104 5.89 13.33 14.97
N LEU A 105 4.90 12.97 14.14
CA LEU A 105 4.77 13.53 12.80
C LEU A 105 4.61 15.05 12.85
N ALA A 106 5.33 15.74 11.95
CA ALA A 106 5.21 17.17 11.74
C ALA A 106 5.34 17.48 10.24
N PRO A 107 4.88 18.64 9.75
CA PRO A 107 5.05 19.04 8.35
C PRO A 107 6.52 19.00 7.88
N GLU A 108 7.48 19.25 8.77
CA GLU A 108 8.91 19.23 8.51
C GLU A 108 9.51 17.81 8.50
N ASN A 109 8.86 16.86 9.17
CA ASN A 109 9.28 15.48 9.23
C ASN A 109 8.07 14.54 9.21
N THR A 110 7.75 14.09 8.01
CA THR A 110 6.64 13.19 7.71
C THR A 110 7.02 11.71 7.81
N GLY A 111 8.26 11.41 8.23
CA GLY A 111 8.82 10.06 8.18
C GLY A 111 8.65 9.40 6.82
N ILE A 112 8.38 8.10 6.84
CA ILE A 112 8.12 7.31 5.63
C ILE A 112 6.82 7.69 4.90
N ALA A 113 5.92 8.48 5.52
CA ALA A 113 4.62 8.81 4.96
C ALA A 113 4.66 10.01 3.98
N GLY A 114 5.76 10.77 3.94
CA GLY A 114 5.87 12.04 3.21
C GLY A 114 5.73 11.97 1.69
N THR A 115 5.93 10.80 1.10
CA THR A 115 6.02 10.63 -0.36
C THR A 115 4.65 10.54 -1.03
N ILE A 116 3.59 10.30 -0.25
CA ILE A 116 2.24 10.05 -0.77
C ILE A 116 1.71 11.29 -1.52
N TRP A 117 1.82 12.48 -0.93
CA TRP A 117 1.32 13.72 -1.51
C TRP A 117 1.94 14.01 -2.89
N GLY A 118 3.26 14.16 -2.92
CA GLY A 118 4.00 14.52 -4.13
C GLY A 118 3.87 13.47 -5.23
N ARG A 119 3.88 12.17 -4.87
CA ARG A 119 3.67 11.09 -5.84
C ARG A 119 2.29 11.18 -6.47
N SER A 120 1.25 11.33 -5.67
CA SER A 120 -0.12 11.32 -6.17
C SER A 120 -0.39 12.49 -7.09
N TYR A 121 -0.01 13.71 -6.72
CA TYR A 121 -0.23 14.89 -7.59
C TYR A 121 0.59 14.84 -8.87
N ARG A 122 1.83 14.33 -8.82
CA ARG A 122 2.63 14.12 -10.03
C ARG A 122 1.95 13.13 -10.97
N SER A 123 1.53 11.96 -10.46
CA SER A 123 0.82 10.97 -11.26
C SER A 123 -0.49 11.53 -11.81
N ILE A 124 -1.26 12.29 -11.02
CA ILE A 124 -2.50 12.94 -11.48
C ILE A 124 -2.22 13.87 -12.67
N ARG A 125 -1.17 14.72 -12.60
CA ARG A 125 -0.81 15.61 -13.72
C ARG A 125 -0.48 14.81 -14.98
N GLU A 126 0.33 13.75 -14.85
CA GLU A 126 0.72 12.90 -15.97
C GLU A 126 -0.48 12.18 -16.61
N ILE A 127 -1.44 11.74 -15.79
CA ILE A 127 -2.68 11.13 -16.26
C ILE A 127 -3.56 12.14 -16.97
N ASN A 128 -3.72 13.34 -16.39
CA ASN A 128 -4.50 14.42 -17.01
C ASN A 128 -3.94 14.78 -18.37
N TYR A 129 -2.62 14.85 -18.50
CA TYR A 129 -1.95 15.06 -19.78
C TYR A 129 -2.27 13.95 -20.79
N ALA A 130 -2.20 12.67 -20.39
CA ALA A 130 -2.55 11.56 -21.26
C ALA A 130 -4.03 11.60 -21.67
N LEU A 131 -4.96 11.82 -20.73
CA LEU A 131 -6.39 11.90 -21.01
C LEU A 131 -6.72 13.07 -21.95
N GLY A 132 -6.06 14.22 -21.80
CA GLY A 132 -6.25 15.38 -22.67
C GLY A 132 -5.69 15.23 -24.08
N ASN A 133 -4.77 14.28 -24.31
CA ASN A 133 -4.13 14.07 -25.61
C ASN A 133 -4.46 12.74 -26.27
N ILE A 134 -5.02 11.76 -25.54
CA ILE A 134 -5.20 10.41 -26.06
C ILE A 134 -6.00 10.40 -27.35
N ASP A 135 -7.01 11.26 -27.51
CA ASP A 135 -7.86 11.34 -28.71
C ASP A 135 -7.10 11.76 -29.99
N LYS A 136 -5.91 12.35 -29.84
CA LYS A 136 -5.03 12.74 -30.96
C LYS A 136 -4.16 11.59 -31.46
N VAL A 137 -4.00 10.54 -30.66
CA VAL A 137 -3.09 9.42 -30.96
C VAL A 137 -3.75 8.45 -31.94
N PRO A 138 -3.07 8.03 -33.03
CA PRO A 138 -3.63 7.11 -34.02
C PRO A 138 -3.71 5.68 -33.47
N MET A 139 -4.92 5.24 -33.06
CA MET A 139 -5.18 3.90 -32.53
C MET A 139 -6.65 3.50 -32.71
N SER A 140 -6.95 2.21 -32.57
CA SER A 140 -8.32 1.70 -32.61
C SER A 140 -9.17 2.25 -31.45
N VAL A 141 -10.49 2.39 -31.67
CA VAL A 141 -11.43 2.84 -30.64
C VAL A 141 -11.39 1.93 -29.41
N SER A 142 -11.28 0.61 -29.61
CA SER A 142 -11.20 -0.37 -28.52
C SER A 142 -9.94 -0.18 -27.66
N GLN A 143 -8.77 -0.01 -28.27
CA GLN A 143 -7.52 0.25 -27.53
C GLN A 143 -7.62 1.58 -26.78
N ARG A 144 -8.10 2.63 -27.45
CA ARG A 144 -8.30 3.97 -26.86
C ARG A 144 -9.18 3.92 -25.60
N ASN A 145 -10.32 3.24 -25.70
CA ASN A 145 -11.27 3.11 -24.59
C ASN A 145 -10.63 2.37 -23.40
N ARG A 146 -9.93 1.26 -23.66
CA ARG A 146 -9.25 0.51 -22.60
C ARG A 146 -8.17 1.36 -21.90
N LEU A 147 -7.35 2.10 -22.65
CA LEU A 147 -6.34 3.00 -22.09
C LEU A 147 -6.97 4.18 -21.31
N LYS A 148 -8.10 4.75 -21.77
CA LYS A 148 -8.88 5.72 -20.99
C LYS A 148 -9.34 5.12 -19.66
N GLY A 149 -9.81 3.86 -19.69
CA GLY A 149 -10.21 3.12 -18.50
C GLY A 149 -9.07 2.94 -17.50
N GLU A 150 -7.88 2.54 -17.96
CA GLU A 150 -6.68 2.41 -17.10
C GLU A 150 -6.31 3.74 -16.46
N LEU A 151 -6.24 4.80 -17.26
CA LEU A 151 -5.88 6.15 -16.78
C LEU A 151 -6.86 6.64 -15.70
N LYS A 152 -8.17 6.47 -15.90
CA LYS A 152 -9.18 6.85 -14.90
C LYS A 152 -9.09 6.01 -13.63
N PHE A 153 -8.89 4.70 -13.75
CA PHE A 153 -8.64 3.83 -12.59
C PHE A 153 -7.42 4.30 -11.80
N ILE A 154 -6.30 4.57 -12.48
CA ILE A 154 -5.07 5.02 -11.85
C ILE A 154 -5.27 6.39 -11.18
N ARG A 155 -5.97 7.32 -11.82
CA ARG A 155 -6.27 8.66 -11.25
C ARG A 155 -7.11 8.52 -9.99
N ALA A 156 -8.14 7.68 -10.01
CA ALA A 156 -8.95 7.39 -8.84
C ALA A 156 -8.15 6.72 -7.71
N PHE A 157 -7.20 5.83 -8.05
CA PHE A 157 -6.29 5.22 -7.05
C PHE A 157 -5.43 6.30 -6.38
N ARG A 158 -4.87 7.24 -7.15
CA ARG A 158 -4.07 8.35 -6.59
C ARG A 158 -4.90 9.30 -5.73
N TYR A 159 -6.15 9.56 -6.12
CA TYR A 159 -7.07 10.30 -5.26
C TYR A 159 -7.44 9.52 -4.01
N GLN A 160 -7.61 8.19 -4.07
CA GLN A 160 -7.78 7.38 -2.86
C GLN A 160 -6.62 7.59 -1.90
N ASP A 161 -5.36 7.52 -2.38
CA ASP A 161 -4.19 7.75 -1.54
C ASP A 161 -4.20 9.11 -0.87
N LEU A 162 -4.58 10.15 -1.62
CA LEU A 162 -4.71 11.50 -1.07
C LEU A 162 -5.82 11.58 -0.02
N ILE A 163 -7.01 11.06 -0.34
CA ILE A 163 -8.19 11.12 0.54
C ILE A 163 -7.94 10.36 1.84
N ARG A 164 -7.42 9.13 1.76
CA ARG A 164 -7.24 8.27 2.93
C ARG A 164 -6.15 8.74 3.90
N ASN A 165 -5.28 9.65 3.44
CA ASN A 165 -4.17 10.17 4.22
C ASN A 165 -4.35 11.63 4.63
N TYR A 166 -5.02 12.47 3.83
CA TYR A 166 -5.11 13.93 4.05
C TYR A 166 -6.55 14.46 4.14
N GLY A 167 -7.55 13.61 3.90
CA GLY A 167 -8.95 14.00 3.90
C GLY A 167 -9.32 14.80 2.64
N GLY A 168 -9.83 16.01 2.82
CA GLY A 168 -10.19 16.90 1.70
C GLY A 168 -8.93 17.44 1.04
N VAL A 169 -8.84 17.33 -0.29
CA VAL A 169 -7.64 17.71 -1.07
C VAL A 169 -8.01 18.54 -2.30
N VAL A 170 -7.02 19.11 -2.97
CA VAL A 170 -7.23 19.85 -4.22
C VAL A 170 -7.60 18.87 -5.34
N LEU A 171 -8.77 19.08 -5.96
CA LEU A 171 -9.19 18.31 -7.13
C LEU A 171 -8.72 19.00 -8.41
N MET A 172 -7.65 18.47 -9.01
CA MET A 172 -7.13 18.95 -10.29
C MET A 172 -8.09 18.64 -11.45
N LYS A 173 -8.95 17.64 -11.30
CA LYS A 173 -9.84 17.13 -12.37
C LYS A 173 -9.05 16.89 -13.64
N ASP A 174 -9.39 17.54 -14.75
CA ASP A 174 -8.69 17.44 -16.03
C ASP A 174 -7.64 18.54 -16.26
N LYS A 175 -7.40 19.41 -15.26
CA LYS A 175 -6.41 20.48 -15.36
C LYS A 175 -5.00 19.92 -15.41
N VAL A 176 -4.22 20.37 -16.38
CA VAL A 176 -2.77 20.15 -16.46
C VAL A 176 -2.10 21.51 -16.26
N LEU A 177 -1.38 21.68 -15.14
CA LEU A 177 -0.63 22.92 -14.90
C LEU A 177 0.61 22.94 -15.80
N GLU A 178 0.80 24.02 -16.55
CA GLU A 178 1.94 24.21 -17.45
C GLU A 178 2.96 25.23 -16.93
N LEU A 179 4.18 25.18 -17.49
CA LEU A 179 5.21 26.16 -17.20
C LEU A 179 4.74 27.56 -17.64
N GLY A 180 4.81 28.52 -16.72
CA GLY A 180 4.39 29.91 -16.97
C GLY A 180 2.95 30.23 -16.59
N GLU A 181 2.16 29.26 -16.12
CA GLU A 181 0.88 29.56 -15.46
C GLU A 181 1.09 30.36 -14.17
N ASP A 182 0.11 31.19 -13.81
CA ASP A 182 0.11 31.93 -12.56
C ASP A 182 -0.09 31.00 -11.36
N LEU A 183 1.01 30.42 -10.88
CA LEU A 183 1.06 29.66 -9.63
C LEU A 183 0.81 30.55 -8.39
N ALA A 184 0.64 31.88 -8.56
CA ALA A 184 0.19 32.73 -7.48
C ALA A 184 -1.34 32.70 -7.29
N ASN A 185 -2.13 32.19 -8.23
CA ASN A 185 -3.58 32.10 -8.09
C ASN A 185 -3.97 31.15 -6.95
N ALA A 186 -4.68 31.65 -5.93
CA ALA A 186 -5.10 30.86 -4.77
C ALA A 186 -6.12 29.76 -5.09
N ASP A 187 -6.92 29.93 -6.14
CA ASP A 187 -7.97 28.98 -6.51
C ASP A 187 -7.39 27.60 -6.87
N ILE A 188 -6.15 27.55 -7.36
CA ILE A 188 -5.50 26.28 -7.73
C ILE A 188 -5.08 25.45 -6.50
N TYR A 189 -5.10 26.04 -5.30
CA TYR A 189 -4.74 25.38 -4.04
C TYR A 189 -5.94 25.14 -3.11
N THR A 190 -7.15 25.46 -3.56
CA THR A 190 -8.36 25.29 -2.76
C THR A 190 -8.70 23.81 -2.62
N LYS A 191 -8.71 23.31 -1.39
CA LYS A 191 -9.09 21.93 -1.08
C LYS A 191 -10.61 21.77 -1.19
N SER A 192 -11.03 20.69 -1.84
CA SER A 192 -12.43 20.28 -1.86
C SER A 192 -12.81 19.57 -0.57
N SER A 193 -14.12 19.42 -0.32
CA SER A 193 -14.59 18.62 0.80
C SER A 193 -14.22 17.15 0.62
N ILE A 194 -14.13 16.39 1.73
CA ILE A 194 -13.92 14.93 1.68
C ILE A 194 -14.96 14.25 0.79
N LYS A 195 -16.22 14.67 0.90
CA LYS A 195 -17.32 14.12 0.11
C LYS A 195 -17.09 14.34 -1.39
N ASP A 196 -16.77 15.56 -1.80
CA ASP A 196 -16.54 15.87 -3.23
C ASP A 196 -15.34 15.10 -3.78
N CYS A 197 -14.29 14.92 -2.98
CA CYS A 197 -13.14 14.13 -3.38
C CYS A 197 -13.51 12.66 -3.60
N ILE A 198 -14.27 12.06 -2.68
CA ILE A 198 -14.75 10.69 -2.80
C ILE A 198 -15.69 10.53 -3.99
N ASP A 199 -16.67 11.42 -4.14
CA ASP A 199 -17.63 11.40 -5.25
C ASP A 199 -16.91 11.48 -6.60
N TYR A 200 -15.91 12.35 -6.71
CA TYR A 200 -15.08 12.45 -7.92
C TYR A 200 -14.33 11.16 -8.23
N ALA A 201 -13.67 10.57 -7.23
CA ALA A 201 -12.95 9.30 -7.41
C ALA A 201 -13.89 8.14 -7.76
N VAL A 202 -15.09 8.09 -7.16
CA VAL A 202 -16.12 7.09 -7.48
C VAL A 202 -16.63 7.24 -8.91
N ALA A 203 -16.87 8.46 -9.38
CA ALA A 203 -17.29 8.72 -10.76
C ALA A 203 -16.22 8.26 -11.77
N GLU A 204 -14.94 8.52 -11.49
CA GLU A 204 -13.83 8.03 -12.31
C GLU A 204 -13.77 6.50 -12.37
N LEU A 205 -14.09 5.81 -11.26
CA LEU A 205 -14.13 4.35 -11.20
C LEU A 205 -15.33 3.76 -11.94
N ASP A 206 -16.48 4.44 -11.90
CA ASP A 206 -17.65 4.04 -12.67
C ASP A 206 -17.36 4.09 -14.17
N GLU A 207 -16.77 5.19 -14.65
CA GLU A 207 -16.32 5.30 -16.04
C GLU A 207 -15.25 4.26 -16.38
N ALA A 208 -14.24 4.08 -15.52
CA ALA A 208 -13.20 3.07 -15.72
C ALA A 208 -13.79 1.66 -15.84
N SER A 209 -14.74 1.29 -14.96
CA SER A 209 -15.37 -0.04 -14.95
C SER A 209 -16.17 -0.34 -16.23
N ASN A 210 -16.68 0.68 -16.91
CA ASN A 210 -17.39 0.55 -18.18
C ASN A 210 -16.44 0.39 -19.39
N LEU A 211 -15.21 0.89 -19.26
CA LEU A 211 -14.20 0.87 -20.33
C LEU A 211 -13.20 -0.28 -20.22
N LEU A 212 -12.98 -0.79 -19.00
CA LEU A 212 -12.02 -1.85 -18.73
C LEU A 212 -12.60 -3.25 -19.02
N PRO A 213 -11.76 -4.19 -19.51
CA PRO A 213 -12.20 -5.56 -19.73
C PRO A 213 -12.46 -6.27 -18.41
N VAL A 214 -13.31 -7.30 -18.45
CA VAL A 214 -13.61 -8.13 -17.28
C VAL A 214 -12.35 -8.85 -16.81
N SER A 215 -11.54 -9.39 -17.72
CA SER A 215 -10.35 -10.21 -17.42
C SER A 215 -9.11 -9.75 -18.17
N ASN A 216 -7.95 -10.03 -17.56
CA ASN A 216 -6.69 -10.06 -18.27
C ASN A 216 -6.64 -11.28 -19.22
N GLY A 217 -5.78 -11.22 -20.24
CA GLY A 217 -5.59 -12.25 -21.26
C GLY A 217 -4.55 -11.81 -22.30
N ASN A 218 -4.50 -12.48 -23.44
CA ASN A 218 -3.45 -12.27 -24.46
C ASN A 218 -3.31 -10.81 -24.93
N THR A 219 -4.43 -10.08 -25.05
CA THR A 219 -4.46 -8.69 -25.51
C THR A 219 -4.61 -7.67 -24.39
N TRP A 220 -4.55 -8.13 -23.12
CA TRP A 220 -4.65 -7.32 -21.91
C TRP A 220 -3.93 -8.00 -20.76
N GLN A 221 -2.62 -7.83 -20.68
CA GLN A 221 -1.75 -8.68 -19.87
C GLN A 221 -2.08 -8.64 -18.37
N LEU A 222 -1.72 -9.70 -17.65
CA LEU A 222 -1.84 -9.78 -16.18
C LEU A 222 -1.12 -8.59 -15.52
N GLY A 223 -1.68 -8.09 -14.41
CA GLY A 223 -1.20 -6.89 -13.71
C GLY A 223 -1.83 -5.58 -14.19
N ARG A 224 -2.51 -5.56 -15.35
CA ARG A 224 -3.33 -4.40 -15.77
C ARG A 224 -4.68 -4.39 -15.08
N ALA A 225 -5.19 -3.19 -14.82
CA ALA A 225 -6.51 -2.99 -14.23
C ALA A 225 -7.62 -3.62 -15.07
N THR A 226 -8.63 -4.15 -14.39
CA THR A 226 -9.82 -4.75 -14.97
C THR A 226 -11.06 -4.07 -14.41
N LYS A 227 -12.24 -4.39 -14.97
CA LYS A 227 -13.53 -3.98 -14.40
C LYS A 227 -13.64 -4.35 -12.92
N GLY A 228 -13.18 -5.56 -12.54
CA GLY A 228 -13.20 -6.00 -11.14
C GLY A 228 -12.30 -5.16 -10.24
N ALA A 229 -11.11 -4.75 -10.72
CA ALA A 229 -10.22 -3.87 -9.98
C ALA A 229 -10.85 -2.49 -9.71
N ALA A 230 -11.51 -1.90 -10.71
CA ALA A 230 -12.21 -0.61 -10.54
C ALA A 230 -13.37 -0.71 -9.53
N LEU A 231 -14.18 -1.79 -9.62
CA LEU A 231 -15.29 -2.01 -8.69
C LEU A 231 -14.81 -2.33 -7.26
N ALA A 232 -13.70 -3.04 -7.10
CA ALA A 232 -13.09 -3.31 -5.80
C ALA A 232 -12.58 -2.03 -5.12
N LEU A 233 -11.88 -1.17 -5.86
CA LEU A 233 -11.46 0.14 -5.37
C LEU A 233 -12.67 1.03 -5.00
N LYS A 234 -13.74 0.99 -5.81
CA LYS A 234 -15.00 1.70 -5.51
C LYS A 234 -15.64 1.19 -4.21
N SER A 235 -15.69 -0.13 -4.01
CA SER A 235 -16.19 -0.76 -2.78
C SER A 235 -15.42 -0.26 -1.55
N ARG A 236 -14.07 -0.25 -1.61
CA ARG A 236 -13.23 0.26 -0.51
C ARG A 236 -13.48 1.74 -0.22
N LEU A 237 -13.54 2.60 -1.24
CA LEU A 237 -13.79 4.03 -1.07
C LEU A 237 -15.17 4.31 -0.46
N LEU A 238 -16.21 3.60 -0.89
CA LEU A 238 -17.56 3.78 -0.36
C LEU A 238 -17.69 3.24 1.07
N LEU A 239 -16.98 2.16 1.42
CA LEU A 239 -16.85 1.71 2.80
C LEU A 239 -16.22 2.81 3.68
N TYR A 240 -15.17 3.47 3.17
CA TYR A 240 -14.51 4.56 3.89
C TYR A 240 -15.45 5.77 4.02
N ALA A 241 -16.15 6.14 2.95
CA ALA A 241 -17.14 7.22 2.95
C ALA A 241 -18.21 7.04 4.04
N ALA A 242 -18.69 5.81 4.25
CA ALA A 242 -19.67 5.49 5.29
C ALA A 242 -19.07 5.41 6.70
N SER A 243 -17.75 5.27 6.83
CA SER A 243 -17.07 5.08 8.11
C SER A 243 -17.02 6.38 8.95
N PRO A 244 -16.97 6.29 10.29
CA PRO A 244 -17.04 7.43 11.20
C PRO A 244 -16.05 8.58 10.94
N LEU A 245 -14.83 8.30 10.44
CA LEU A 245 -13.85 9.35 10.14
C LEU A 245 -14.28 10.27 8.99
N TYR A 246 -14.83 9.70 7.92
CA TYR A 246 -15.16 10.43 6.70
C TYR A 246 -16.60 10.93 6.72
N ASN A 247 -17.53 10.11 7.23
CA ASN A 247 -18.94 10.44 7.44
C ASN A 247 -19.57 11.19 6.25
N SER A 248 -19.34 10.69 5.04
CA SER A 248 -19.68 11.33 3.77
C SER A 248 -20.51 10.44 2.84
N GLY A 249 -20.93 9.26 3.32
CA GLY A 249 -21.72 8.28 2.59
C GLY A 249 -22.58 7.43 3.53
N THR A 250 -23.22 6.40 2.98
CA THR A 250 -24.13 5.52 3.74
C THR A 250 -23.68 4.07 3.64
N TRP A 251 -23.87 3.30 4.71
CA TRP A 251 -23.53 1.88 4.75
C TRP A 251 -24.28 1.05 3.69
N GLN A 252 -25.51 1.42 3.32
CA GLN A 252 -26.28 0.75 2.27
C GLN A 252 -25.60 0.84 0.90
N VAL A 253 -25.07 2.02 0.56
CA VAL A 253 -24.32 2.24 -0.70
C VAL A 253 -23.00 1.46 -0.68
N ALA A 254 -22.32 1.42 0.46
CA ALA A 254 -21.09 0.62 0.62
C ALA A 254 -21.36 -0.88 0.47
N ALA A 255 -22.41 -1.39 1.11
CA ALA A 255 -22.83 -2.79 1.03
C ALA A 255 -23.16 -3.17 -0.42
N LYS A 256 -23.93 -2.32 -1.12
CA LYS A 256 -24.21 -2.51 -2.54
C LYS A 256 -22.94 -2.55 -3.39
N ALA A 257 -21.99 -1.63 -3.18
CA ALA A 257 -20.76 -1.60 -3.97
C ALA A 257 -19.90 -2.86 -3.79
N ALA A 258 -19.81 -3.39 -2.57
CA ALA A 258 -19.15 -4.68 -2.32
C ALA A 258 -19.94 -5.85 -2.96
N LYS A 259 -21.27 -5.82 -2.85
CA LYS A 259 -22.15 -6.81 -3.48
C LYS A 259 -22.03 -6.84 -5.00
N ASP A 260 -21.87 -5.68 -5.64
CA ASP A 260 -21.70 -5.58 -7.10
C ASP A 260 -20.44 -6.33 -7.58
N VAL A 261 -19.39 -6.44 -6.75
CA VAL A 261 -18.19 -7.25 -7.03
C VAL A 261 -18.47 -8.74 -6.80
N ILE A 262 -19.18 -9.10 -5.72
CA ILE A 262 -19.58 -10.48 -5.41
C ILE A 262 -20.47 -11.04 -6.53
N ASP A 263 -21.45 -10.25 -6.98
CA ASP A 263 -22.43 -10.62 -8.00
C ASP A 263 -21.83 -10.74 -9.41
N MET A 264 -20.57 -10.31 -9.61
CA MET A 264 -19.84 -10.65 -10.84
C MET A 264 -19.67 -12.16 -11.02
N GLY A 265 -19.70 -12.94 -9.93
CA GLY A 265 -19.52 -14.40 -9.96
C GLY A 265 -18.14 -14.83 -10.48
N LYS A 266 -17.17 -13.91 -10.49
CA LYS A 266 -15.86 -14.08 -11.13
C LYS A 266 -14.77 -14.56 -10.17
N TYR A 267 -14.84 -14.13 -8.91
CA TYR A 267 -13.79 -14.34 -7.92
C TYR A 267 -14.24 -15.35 -6.86
N SER A 268 -13.29 -16.06 -6.26
CA SER A 268 -13.55 -17.00 -5.17
C SER A 268 -12.36 -17.07 -4.22
N LEU A 269 -12.58 -17.53 -2.98
CA LEU A 269 -11.50 -17.70 -2.01
C LEU A 269 -10.52 -18.79 -2.48
N PHE A 270 -9.22 -18.53 -2.33
CA PHE A 270 -8.16 -19.48 -2.64
C PHE A 270 -8.16 -20.64 -1.64
N THR A 271 -8.30 -21.87 -2.14
CA THR A 271 -8.47 -23.06 -1.28
C THR A 271 -7.21 -23.92 -1.16
N ASN A 272 -6.17 -23.67 -1.94
CA ASN A 272 -4.99 -24.55 -2.05
C ASN A 272 -3.90 -24.29 -0.98
N GLY A 273 -4.26 -23.66 0.14
CA GLY A 273 -3.36 -23.28 1.23
C GLY A 273 -3.28 -21.75 1.41
N TYR A 274 -3.60 -21.24 2.59
CA TYR A 274 -3.56 -19.80 2.88
C TYR A 274 -2.13 -19.24 2.83
N ASP A 275 -1.12 -20.05 3.19
CA ASP A 275 0.29 -19.75 3.03
C ASP A 275 0.70 -19.50 1.56
N LYS A 276 0.11 -20.25 0.63
CA LYS A 276 0.41 -20.15 -0.81
C LYS A 276 -0.35 -19.03 -1.53
N LEU A 277 -1.41 -18.51 -0.94
CA LEU A 277 -2.23 -17.43 -1.53
C LEU A 277 -1.36 -16.23 -1.96
N PHE A 278 -0.38 -15.88 -1.13
CA PHE A 278 0.50 -14.72 -1.34
C PHE A 278 1.75 -15.02 -2.18
N LEU A 279 1.91 -16.28 -2.62
CA LEU A 279 3.03 -16.75 -3.44
C LEU A 279 2.60 -17.11 -4.86
N THR A 280 1.29 -17.13 -5.12
CA THR A 280 0.68 -17.66 -6.34
C THR A 280 0.03 -16.51 -7.10
N ALA A 281 0.75 -15.89 -8.03
CA ALA A 281 0.22 -14.81 -8.89
C ALA A 281 -0.75 -15.36 -9.96
N GLU A 282 -0.38 -16.46 -10.62
CA GLU A 282 -1.20 -17.08 -11.66
C GLU A 282 -2.15 -18.14 -11.08
N ASN A 283 -3.31 -18.35 -11.72
CA ASN A 283 -4.32 -19.32 -11.29
C ASN A 283 -4.85 -19.12 -9.87
N ASN A 284 -4.84 -17.87 -9.39
CA ASN A 284 -5.35 -17.48 -8.09
C ASN A 284 -6.69 -16.75 -8.26
N PRO A 285 -7.85 -17.41 -8.04
CA PRO A 285 -9.16 -16.81 -8.27
C PRO A 285 -9.55 -15.76 -7.21
N GLU A 286 -8.75 -15.62 -6.15
CA GLU A 286 -9.00 -14.64 -5.08
C GLU A 286 -8.41 -13.27 -5.42
N ILE A 287 -7.37 -13.21 -6.25
CA ILE A 287 -6.71 -11.95 -6.61
C ILE A 287 -7.60 -11.18 -7.59
N ILE A 288 -7.96 -9.95 -7.21
CA ILE A 288 -8.71 -9.03 -8.07
C ILE A 288 -7.74 -8.09 -8.79
N TYR A 289 -6.71 -7.64 -8.08
CA TYR A 289 -5.69 -6.75 -8.63
C TYR A 289 -4.38 -6.86 -7.85
N GLU A 290 -3.26 -6.94 -8.57
CA GLU A 290 -1.93 -7.17 -8.00
C GLU A 290 -0.84 -6.45 -8.80
N ARG A 291 0.29 -6.25 -8.14
CA ARG A 291 1.57 -5.93 -8.78
C ARG A 291 2.41 -7.19 -8.86
N LEU A 292 2.90 -7.48 -10.05
CA LEU A 292 3.83 -8.57 -10.31
C LEU A 292 5.28 -8.10 -10.17
N TYR A 293 6.13 -9.00 -9.69
CA TYR A 293 7.57 -8.82 -9.60
C TYR A 293 8.26 -9.91 -10.43
N THR A 294 9.24 -9.52 -11.25
CA THR A 294 9.91 -10.42 -12.19
C THR A 294 11.34 -10.67 -11.77
N GLN A 295 11.80 -11.91 -11.96
CA GLN A 295 13.21 -12.27 -11.81
C GLN A 295 14.10 -11.39 -12.70
N GLY A 296 15.27 -11.00 -12.19
CA GLY A 296 16.23 -10.12 -12.88
C GLY A 296 15.90 -8.63 -12.79
N ALA A 297 14.77 -8.25 -12.19
CA ALA A 297 14.52 -6.87 -11.79
C ALA A 297 14.77 -6.73 -10.28
N ARG A 298 15.52 -5.71 -9.86
CA ARG A 298 15.77 -5.48 -8.43
C ARG A 298 14.52 -4.95 -7.72
N HIS A 299 14.12 -5.58 -6.63
CA HIS A 299 13.00 -5.22 -5.76
C HIS A 299 13.29 -5.69 -4.33
N VAL A 300 12.47 -5.26 -3.36
CA VAL A 300 12.67 -5.65 -1.96
C VAL A 300 12.52 -7.17 -1.82
N CYS A 301 13.60 -7.80 -1.35
CA CYS A 301 13.68 -9.24 -1.17
C CYS A 301 13.13 -9.60 0.22
N LEU A 302 11.94 -10.16 0.27
CA LEU A 302 11.24 -10.39 1.54
C LEU A 302 11.94 -11.42 2.42
N GLU A 303 12.62 -12.40 1.81
CA GLU A 303 13.35 -13.44 2.50
C GLU A 303 14.46 -12.85 3.38
N ILE A 304 15.45 -12.15 2.80
CA ILE A 304 16.49 -11.50 3.60
C ILE A 304 15.93 -10.41 4.52
N SER A 305 14.95 -9.64 4.04
CA SER A 305 14.44 -8.49 4.79
C SER A 305 13.75 -8.89 6.08
N ASN A 306 13.12 -10.07 6.14
CA ASN A 306 12.27 -10.45 7.26
C ASN A 306 12.66 -11.77 7.96
N ALA A 307 13.51 -12.61 7.36
CA ALA A 307 13.94 -13.86 7.99
C ALA A 307 14.63 -13.62 9.34
N PRO A 308 14.58 -14.61 10.25
CA PRO A 308 15.34 -14.55 11.49
C PRO A 308 16.85 -14.48 11.26
N ASN A 309 17.55 -13.83 12.19
CA ASN A 309 18.95 -13.45 12.02
C ASN A 309 19.90 -14.65 11.98
N SER A 310 19.61 -15.77 12.65
CA SER A 310 20.47 -16.97 12.54
C SER A 310 20.42 -17.66 11.17
N PHE A 311 19.41 -17.32 10.36
CA PHE A 311 19.27 -17.79 8.98
C PHE A 311 19.88 -16.81 7.96
N GLY A 312 20.49 -15.71 8.42
CA GLY A 312 21.06 -14.67 7.56
C GLY A 312 20.10 -13.53 7.20
N GLY A 313 18.90 -13.51 7.80
CA GLY A 313 17.94 -12.42 7.60
C GLY A 313 18.19 -11.20 8.49
N TRP A 314 17.45 -10.14 8.22
CA TRP A 314 17.57 -8.85 8.91
C TRP A 314 16.52 -8.62 10.00
N GLY A 315 15.52 -9.51 10.10
CA GLY A 315 14.42 -9.36 11.05
C GLY A 315 13.71 -8.01 10.94
N GLY A 316 13.41 -7.54 9.74
CA GLY A 316 12.91 -6.20 9.45
C GLY A 316 11.53 -5.91 10.04
N ASN A 317 10.46 -6.46 9.45
CA ASN A 317 9.10 -6.27 9.97
C ASN A 317 8.81 -7.35 11.00
N VAL A 318 8.76 -6.96 12.28
CA VAL A 318 8.59 -7.92 13.39
C VAL A 318 7.19 -7.76 14.01
N PRO A 319 6.33 -8.81 13.94
CA PRO A 319 4.97 -8.76 14.49
C PRO A 319 4.94 -8.37 15.97
N LEU A 320 3.97 -7.58 16.37
CA LEU A 320 3.73 -7.22 17.76
C LEU A 320 2.89 -8.30 18.45
N GLN A 321 3.07 -8.44 19.77
CA GLN A 321 2.20 -9.25 20.61
C GLN A 321 0.75 -8.79 20.52
N ASN A 322 0.50 -7.49 20.29
CA ASN A 322 -0.83 -6.94 20.06
C ASN A 322 -1.54 -7.63 18.88
N MET A 323 -0.82 -7.90 17.78
CA MET A 323 -1.32 -8.65 16.64
C MET A 323 -1.42 -10.14 16.93
N VAL A 324 -0.42 -10.72 17.60
CA VAL A 324 -0.44 -12.13 18.00
C VAL A 324 -1.65 -12.43 18.91
N ASP A 325 -2.02 -11.50 19.80
CA ASP A 325 -3.17 -11.62 20.71
C ASP A 325 -4.52 -11.50 19.97
N ALA A 326 -4.54 -10.96 18.74
CA ALA A 326 -5.75 -10.84 17.93
C ALA A 326 -6.19 -12.16 17.28
N TYR A 327 -5.26 -13.10 17.09
CA TYR A 327 -5.60 -14.46 16.62
C TYR A 327 -6.36 -15.22 17.70
N GLU A 328 -7.52 -15.74 17.34
CA GLU A 328 -8.33 -16.60 18.21
C GLU A 328 -7.61 -17.92 18.51
N MET A 329 -8.14 -18.69 19.44
CA MET A 329 -7.83 -20.12 19.57
C MET A 329 -8.52 -20.90 18.44
N ASP A 330 -8.05 -22.11 18.13
CA ASP A 330 -8.59 -22.98 17.07
C ASP A 330 -10.08 -23.37 17.29
N ASN A 331 -10.59 -23.19 18.50
CA ASN A 331 -12.00 -23.31 18.86
C ASN A 331 -12.84 -22.05 18.57
N GLY A 332 -12.27 -21.01 17.94
CA GLY A 332 -12.95 -19.79 17.55
C GLY A 332 -13.18 -18.78 18.68
N LYS A 333 -12.59 -18.97 19.85
CA LYS A 333 -12.70 -18.04 20.98
C LYS A 333 -11.47 -17.14 21.09
N PRO A 334 -11.61 -15.86 21.47
CA PRO A 334 -10.47 -15.00 21.74
C PRO A 334 -9.68 -15.48 22.96
N ILE A 335 -8.39 -15.17 23.02
CA ILE A 335 -7.52 -15.58 24.13
C ILE A 335 -7.96 -15.01 25.50
N THR A 336 -8.76 -13.95 25.49
CA THR A 336 -9.32 -13.32 26.69
C THR A 336 -10.55 -14.05 27.23
N ASP A 337 -11.14 -14.98 26.46
CA ASP A 337 -12.24 -15.82 26.94
C ASP A 337 -11.66 -16.89 27.89
N PRO A 338 -12.15 -16.99 29.14
CA PRO A 338 -11.63 -17.95 30.12
C PRO A 338 -11.85 -19.41 29.73
N THR A 339 -12.72 -19.68 28.75
CA THR A 339 -13.03 -21.00 28.21
C THR A 339 -12.37 -21.27 26.86
N SER A 340 -11.43 -20.41 26.43
CA SER A 340 -10.66 -20.56 25.19
C SER A 340 -9.59 -21.65 25.29
N GLY A 341 -9.10 -21.95 26.49
CA GLY A 341 -7.98 -22.86 26.72
C GLY A 341 -6.60 -22.21 26.51
N TYR A 342 -6.53 -20.88 26.32
CA TYR A 342 -5.27 -20.17 26.18
C TYR A 342 -4.40 -20.28 27.45
N ASN A 343 -3.11 -20.57 27.25
CA ASN A 343 -2.10 -20.59 28.30
C ASN A 343 -0.95 -19.65 27.94
N ALA A 344 -0.74 -18.60 28.75
CA ALA A 344 0.31 -17.62 28.53
C ALA A 344 1.75 -18.21 28.55
N GLN A 345 1.96 -19.36 29.20
CA GLN A 345 3.24 -20.08 29.21
C GLN A 345 3.34 -21.17 28.14
N ALA A 346 2.27 -21.38 27.36
CA ALA A 346 2.29 -22.17 26.12
C ALA A 346 1.53 -21.42 25.00
N PRO A 347 1.93 -20.18 24.68
CA PRO A 347 1.09 -19.20 23.98
C PRO A 347 0.83 -19.53 22.50
N TYR A 348 1.52 -20.54 21.96
CA TYR A 348 1.47 -20.92 20.55
C TYR A 348 0.69 -22.22 20.31
N LEU A 349 0.11 -22.84 21.33
CA LEU A 349 -0.72 -24.03 21.15
C LEU A 349 -2.16 -23.65 20.79
N HIS A 350 -2.80 -24.43 19.93
CA HIS A 350 -4.23 -24.34 19.61
C HIS A 350 -4.67 -22.95 19.14
N ARG A 351 -3.88 -22.30 18.29
CA ARG A 351 -4.21 -20.98 17.72
C ARG A 351 -4.92 -21.12 16.38
N ASP A 352 -5.62 -20.06 15.96
CA ASP A 352 -6.11 -19.90 14.58
C ASP A 352 -4.99 -20.28 13.59
N PRO A 353 -5.22 -21.20 12.63
CA PRO A 353 -4.17 -21.67 11.74
C PRO A 353 -3.44 -20.57 10.95
N ARG A 354 -4.08 -19.42 10.70
CA ARG A 354 -3.46 -18.27 10.06
C ARG A 354 -2.30 -17.69 10.88
N PHE A 355 -2.29 -17.85 12.21
CA PHE A 355 -1.16 -17.44 13.05
C PHE A 355 0.14 -18.12 12.59
N TYR A 356 0.12 -19.44 12.42
CA TYR A 356 1.29 -20.24 12.04
C TYR A 356 1.76 -19.97 10.60
N MET A 357 0.89 -19.47 9.74
CA MET A 357 1.21 -19.10 8.35
C MET A 357 1.65 -17.63 8.20
N THR A 358 1.46 -16.83 9.25
CA THR A 358 1.70 -15.38 9.22
C THR A 358 2.87 -14.96 10.09
N VAL A 359 3.15 -15.67 11.20
CA VAL A 359 4.14 -15.30 12.21
C VAL A 359 5.08 -16.46 12.51
N LEU A 360 6.39 -16.20 12.50
CA LEU A 360 7.40 -17.07 13.12
C LEU A 360 7.58 -16.70 14.59
N TYR A 361 7.67 -17.70 15.45
CA TYR A 361 7.72 -17.60 16.91
C TYR A 361 8.79 -18.56 17.47
N ASN A 362 9.10 -18.48 18.76
CA ASN A 362 10.08 -19.39 19.37
C ASN A 362 9.70 -20.87 19.17
N ASP A 363 10.65 -21.68 18.72
CA ASP A 363 10.51 -23.09 18.32
C ASP A 363 9.65 -23.34 17.07
N ALA A 364 9.23 -22.31 16.33
CA ALA A 364 8.57 -22.49 15.04
C ALA A 364 9.52 -23.19 14.05
N PRO A 365 9.09 -24.24 13.34
CA PRO A 365 9.86 -24.82 12.24
C PRO A 365 10.06 -23.80 11.13
N TYR A 366 11.32 -23.59 10.72
CA TYR A 366 11.66 -22.68 9.64
C TYR A 366 12.87 -23.19 8.86
N ARG A 367 12.66 -23.49 7.56
CA ARG A 367 13.68 -24.07 6.68
C ARG A 367 14.36 -25.29 7.32
N THR A 368 15.66 -25.23 7.57
CA THR A 368 16.47 -26.37 8.04
C THR A 368 16.49 -26.53 9.58
N ASN A 369 15.91 -25.59 10.34
CA ASN A 369 15.98 -25.57 11.80
C ASN A 369 14.67 -25.03 12.43
N THR A 370 14.70 -24.73 13.73
CA THR A 370 13.65 -23.98 14.42
C THR A 370 14.14 -22.59 14.77
N VAL A 371 13.22 -21.63 14.92
CA VAL A 371 13.53 -20.29 15.41
C VAL A 371 13.84 -20.33 16.90
N GLN A 372 14.97 -19.79 17.32
CA GLN A 372 15.47 -19.84 18.70
C GLN A 372 15.55 -18.43 19.30
N SER A 373 14.40 -17.81 19.62
CA SER A 373 14.36 -16.45 20.16
C SER A 373 14.51 -16.38 21.68
N PHE A 374 14.68 -17.52 22.36
CA PHE A 374 14.92 -17.59 23.80
C PHE A 374 16.27 -17.02 24.24
N ILE A 375 16.31 -16.52 25.48
CA ILE A 375 17.52 -16.10 26.18
C ILE A 375 17.69 -16.89 27.49
N PRO A 376 18.92 -17.16 27.95
CA PRO A 376 20.15 -16.99 27.21
C PRO A 376 20.35 -18.07 26.12
N GLY A 377 21.18 -17.75 25.12
CA GLY A 377 21.79 -18.72 24.19
C GLY A 377 20.97 -19.09 22.95
N GLY A 378 19.79 -18.53 22.73
CA GLY A 378 19.03 -18.72 21.50
C GLY A 378 19.68 -17.99 20.32
N LYS A 379 19.81 -18.67 19.18
CA LYS A 379 20.49 -18.13 18.00
C LYS A 379 19.74 -16.98 17.31
N ASP A 380 18.43 -16.90 17.48
CA ASP A 380 17.59 -15.81 16.96
C ASP A 380 17.28 -14.74 18.01
N SER A 381 18.09 -14.71 19.07
CA SER A 381 18.05 -13.75 20.17
C SER A 381 19.28 -12.83 20.13
N LYS A 382 19.38 -11.93 21.13
CA LYS A 382 20.53 -11.03 21.31
C LYS A 382 21.86 -11.75 21.57
N ASP A 383 21.78 -13.05 21.90
CA ASP A 383 22.95 -13.91 22.13
C ASP A 383 23.41 -14.64 20.86
N GLY A 384 22.69 -14.43 19.74
CA GLY A 384 22.97 -15.04 18.45
C GLY A 384 24.08 -14.36 17.63
N PRO A 385 24.47 -14.94 16.48
CA PRO A 385 25.62 -14.51 15.69
C PRO A 385 25.45 -13.16 14.97
N SER A 386 24.22 -12.67 14.81
CA SER A 386 23.90 -11.40 14.14
C SER A 386 22.91 -10.61 14.98
N ASN A 387 23.31 -10.30 16.20
CA ASN A 387 22.42 -9.76 17.23
C ASN A 387 21.88 -8.34 16.96
N TRP A 388 22.51 -7.58 16.07
CA TRP A 388 21.99 -6.28 15.59
C TRP A 388 20.73 -6.42 14.74
N ASN A 389 20.45 -7.62 14.20
CA ASN A 389 19.25 -7.95 13.41
C ASN A 389 18.24 -8.80 14.20
N THR A 390 18.43 -8.96 15.51
CA THR A 390 17.50 -9.70 16.36
C THR A 390 16.17 -8.96 16.48
N SER A 391 15.06 -9.69 16.42
CA SER A 391 13.72 -9.16 16.66
C SER A 391 13.57 -8.50 18.04
N LYS A 392 13.08 -7.26 18.05
CA LYS A 392 12.67 -6.56 19.27
C LYS A 392 11.42 -7.16 19.92
N THR A 393 10.58 -7.88 19.18
CA THR A 393 9.30 -8.39 19.67
C THR A 393 9.32 -9.87 20.04
N GLY A 394 10.37 -10.61 19.66
CA GLY A 394 10.42 -12.07 19.81
C GLY A 394 9.72 -12.85 18.69
N TYR A 395 9.15 -12.13 17.72
CA TYR A 395 8.47 -12.66 16.53
C TYR A 395 9.15 -12.20 15.24
N TYR A 396 8.95 -12.95 14.15
CA TYR A 396 9.34 -12.56 12.79
C TYR A 396 8.16 -12.73 11.83
N LEU A 397 8.08 -11.93 10.77
CA LEU A 397 7.05 -12.07 9.74
C LEU A 397 7.28 -13.38 8.96
N LYS A 398 6.22 -14.15 8.71
CA LYS A 398 6.22 -15.34 7.84
C LYS A 398 5.46 -15.11 6.53
N LYS A 399 4.38 -14.33 6.59
CA LYS A 399 3.56 -14.01 5.42
C LYS A 399 4.44 -13.47 4.30
N TYR A 400 4.10 -13.82 3.05
CA TYR A 400 4.85 -13.49 1.83
C TYR A 400 6.20 -14.20 1.65
N MET A 401 6.82 -14.76 2.69
CA MET A 401 8.13 -15.41 2.52
C MET A 401 7.99 -16.74 1.78
N ASN A 402 8.78 -16.91 0.73
CA ASN A 402 8.87 -18.17 0.00
C ASN A 402 10.14 -18.92 0.41
N ASP A 403 9.98 -20.01 1.16
CA ASP A 403 11.11 -20.78 1.68
C ASP A 403 11.95 -21.46 0.59
N ASN A 404 11.41 -21.58 -0.64
CA ASN A 404 12.14 -22.12 -1.79
C ASN A 404 13.10 -21.09 -2.42
N LEU A 405 12.93 -19.80 -2.11
CA LEU A 405 13.84 -18.75 -2.56
C LEU A 405 15.04 -18.65 -1.62
N PRO A 406 16.23 -18.32 -2.13
CA PRO A 406 17.39 -18.10 -1.27
C PRO A 406 17.14 -16.91 -0.35
N ILE A 407 17.73 -16.93 0.85
CA ILE A 407 17.63 -15.79 1.77
C ILE A 407 18.40 -14.63 1.19
N ASP A 408 19.72 -14.80 1.01
CA ASP A 408 20.54 -13.84 0.28
C ASP A 408 20.17 -13.86 -1.21
N ASN A 409 20.08 -12.69 -1.85
CA ASN A 409 19.63 -12.54 -3.24
C ASN A 409 20.76 -12.10 -4.18
N PRO A 410 21.76 -12.96 -4.46
CA PRO A 410 22.95 -12.56 -5.21
C PRO A 410 22.72 -12.23 -6.70
N TRP A 411 21.53 -12.51 -7.26
CA TRP A 411 21.27 -12.42 -8.70
C TRP A 411 19.85 -11.93 -9.05
N ASP A 412 19.19 -11.16 -8.18
CA ASP A 412 17.81 -10.70 -8.38
C ASP A 412 16.81 -11.86 -8.68
N ILE A 413 17.01 -12.99 -8.00
CA ILE A 413 16.23 -14.23 -8.14
C ILE A 413 15.20 -14.47 -7.03
N ALA A 414 15.24 -13.69 -5.94
CA ALA A 414 14.22 -13.67 -4.90
C ALA A 414 13.21 -12.52 -5.07
N GLY A 415 12.11 -12.53 -4.29
CA GLY A 415 11.11 -11.45 -4.24
C GLY A 415 9.97 -11.49 -5.27
N THR A 416 9.81 -12.60 -6.01
CA THR A 416 8.82 -12.74 -7.11
C THR A 416 7.36 -12.80 -6.68
N GLN A 417 7.09 -12.75 -5.37
CA GLN A 417 5.74 -12.76 -4.83
C GLN A 417 4.94 -11.55 -5.32
N PRO A 418 3.65 -11.71 -5.68
CA PRO A 418 2.83 -10.58 -6.04
C PRO A 418 2.48 -9.72 -4.80
N TRP A 419 2.46 -8.41 -4.97
CA TRP A 419 1.79 -7.53 -4.01
C TRP A 419 0.32 -7.40 -4.39
N ILE A 420 -0.57 -7.91 -3.55
CA ILE A 420 -2.01 -7.94 -3.83
C ILE A 420 -2.65 -6.64 -3.33
N TYR A 421 -3.19 -5.83 -4.24
CA TYR A 421 -3.87 -4.58 -3.88
C TYR A 421 -5.32 -4.80 -3.48
N PHE A 422 -6.02 -5.73 -4.15
CA PHE A 422 -7.40 -6.10 -3.88
C PHE A 422 -7.57 -7.61 -4.01
N ARG A 423 -8.25 -8.22 -3.04
CA ARG A 423 -8.61 -9.64 -3.09
C ARG A 423 -10.00 -9.92 -2.58
N TYR A 424 -10.52 -11.08 -2.94
CA TYR A 424 -11.92 -11.42 -2.72
C TYR A 424 -12.33 -11.44 -1.24
N ALA A 425 -11.48 -11.89 -0.32
CA ALA A 425 -11.82 -11.84 1.10
C ALA A 425 -12.02 -10.40 1.61
N GLU A 426 -11.28 -9.41 1.09
CA GLU A 426 -11.52 -8.00 1.41
C GLU A 426 -12.93 -7.58 1.00
N ILE A 427 -13.40 -8.00 -0.18
CA ILE A 427 -14.75 -7.67 -0.67
C ILE A 427 -15.82 -8.29 0.22
N LEU A 428 -15.63 -9.54 0.65
CA LEU A 428 -16.53 -10.20 1.60
C LEU A 428 -16.58 -9.47 2.94
N LEU A 429 -15.43 -9.01 3.44
CA LEU A 429 -15.33 -8.23 4.67
C LEU A 429 -15.94 -6.83 4.53
N ASN A 430 -15.75 -6.16 3.38
CA ASN A 430 -16.38 -4.87 3.08
C ASN A 430 -17.91 -5.01 3.05
N TYR A 431 -18.42 -6.08 2.43
CA TYR A 431 -19.85 -6.39 2.42
C TYR A 431 -20.39 -6.70 3.81
N ALA A 432 -19.74 -7.60 4.55
CA ALA A 432 -20.14 -7.99 5.89
C ALA A 432 -20.20 -6.78 6.84
N GLU A 433 -19.17 -5.93 6.82
CA GLU A 433 -19.13 -4.71 7.61
C GLU A 433 -20.27 -3.78 7.23
N ALA A 434 -20.37 -3.40 5.96
CA ALA A 434 -21.34 -2.42 5.54
C ALA A 434 -22.80 -2.90 5.73
N GLN A 435 -23.08 -4.17 5.45
CA GLN A 435 -24.41 -4.74 5.63
C GLN A 435 -24.77 -4.85 7.12
N ASN A 436 -23.82 -5.24 7.97
CA ASN A 436 -24.02 -5.24 9.42
C ASN A 436 -24.35 -3.83 9.92
N GLU A 437 -23.61 -2.81 9.52
CA GLU A 437 -23.86 -1.43 9.94
C GLU A 437 -25.18 -0.86 9.40
N ALA A 438 -25.57 -1.26 8.19
CA ALA A 438 -26.79 -0.78 7.53
C ALA A 438 -28.07 -1.34 8.17
N SER A 439 -28.10 -2.62 8.53
CA SER A 439 -29.33 -3.32 8.94
C SER A 439 -29.16 -4.40 10.00
N GLY A 440 -27.94 -4.61 10.50
CA GLY A 440 -27.61 -5.73 11.39
C GLY A 440 -27.20 -7.00 10.64
N PRO A 441 -26.79 -8.05 11.37
CA PRO A 441 -26.24 -9.26 10.78
C PRO A 441 -27.35 -10.17 10.26
N ASP A 442 -27.63 -10.07 8.98
CA ASP A 442 -28.44 -11.08 8.28
C ASP A 442 -27.60 -12.30 7.86
N GLN A 443 -28.26 -13.31 7.28
CA GLN A 443 -27.59 -14.55 6.86
C GLN A 443 -26.42 -14.29 5.88
N THR A 444 -26.50 -13.26 5.04
CA THR A 444 -25.45 -12.97 4.06
C THR A 444 -24.18 -12.40 4.71
N VAL A 445 -24.31 -11.69 5.84
CA VAL A 445 -23.17 -11.29 6.69
C VAL A 445 -22.50 -12.51 7.29
N TYR A 446 -23.29 -13.45 7.82
CA TYR A 446 -22.78 -14.72 8.34
C TYR A 446 -22.07 -15.54 7.27
N ASP A 447 -22.64 -15.64 6.06
CA ASP A 447 -22.08 -16.41 4.96
C ASP A 447 -20.74 -15.81 4.49
N ALA A 448 -20.67 -14.48 4.37
CA ALA A 448 -19.43 -13.78 4.02
C ALA A 448 -18.30 -14.10 5.01
N ILE A 449 -18.53 -13.92 6.32
CA ILE A 449 -17.49 -14.18 7.33
C ILE A 449 -17.18 -15.68 7.45
N ASN A 450 -18.20 -16.54 7.50
CA ASN A 450 -17.98 -17.97 7.66
C ASN A 450 -17.29 -18.61 6.45
N SER A 451 -17.44 -18.04 5.24
CA SER A 451 -16.70 -18.51 4.06
C SER A 451 -15.18 -18.31 4.21
N ILE A 452 -14.76 -17.20 4.81
CA ILE A 452 -13.35 -16.91 5.12
C ILE A 452 -12.85 -17.89 6.20
N ARG A 453 -13.61 -18.00 7.30
CA ARG A 453 -13.26 -18.87 8.44
C ARG A 453 -13.16 -20.35 8.04
N ARG A 454 -14.08 -20.83 7.19
CA ARG A 454 -14.13 -22.23 6.73
C ARG A 454 -13.18 -22.54 5.57
N ARG A 455 -12.34 -21.59 5.13
CA ARG A 455 -11.31 -21.87 4.10
C ARG A 455 -10.55 -23.14 4.51
N PRO A 456 -10.35 -24.15 3.64
CA PRO A 456 -9.91 -25.49 4.07
C PRO A 456 -8.62 -25.54 4.92
N SER A 457 -7.66 -24.66 4.66
CA SER A 457 -6.41 -24.55 5.45
C SER A 457 -6.53 -23.70 6.72
N VAL A 458 -7.63 -22.96 6.88
CA VAL A 458 -7.93 -22.12 8.06
C VAL A 458 -8.88 -22.86 9.00
N ASN A 459 -9.97 -23.42 8.47
CA ASN A 459 -10.90 -24.32 9.15
C ASN A 459 -11.34 -23.84 10.56
N MET A 460 -11.53 -22.53 10.72
CA MET A 460 -12.01 -21.94 11.96
C MET A 460 -13.51 -22.19 12.15
N PRO A 461 -13.99 -22.38 13.39
CA PRO A 461 -15.41 -22.62 13.65
C PRO A 461 -16.31 -21.50 13.13
N ALA A 462 -17.51 -21.89 12.69
CA ALA A 462 -18.52 -20.93 12.28
C ALA A 462 -18.97 -20.06 13.45
N LEU A 463 -19.38 -18.82 13.15
CA LEU A 463 -19.90 -17.90 14.15
C LEU A 463 -21.20 -18.42 14.80
N PRO A 464 -21.43 -18.12 16.09
CA PRO A 464 -22.70 -18.41 16.73
C PRO A 464 -23.84 -17.60 16.10
N THR A 465 -25.03 -18.18 16.03
CA THR A 465 -26.23 -17.52 15.49
C THR A 465 -26.79 -16.48 16.48
N GLY A 466 -27.58 -15.52 15.99
CA GLY A 466 -28.28 -14.55 16.82
C GLY A 466 -27.40 -13.44 17.43
N LEU A 467 -26.27 -13.12 16.80
CA LEU A 467 -25.42 -12.01 17.21
C LEU A 467 -26.14 -10.68 17.01
N THR A 468 -25.97 -9.76 17.94
CA THR A 468 -26.38 -8.36 17.75
C THR A 468 -25.46 -7.66 16.75
N GLN A 469 -25.91 -6.52 16.22
CA GLN A 469 -25.08 -5.68 15.34
C GLN A 469 -23.74 -5.30 15.99
N VAL A 470 -23.73 -4.98 17.28
CA VAL A 470 -22.51 -4.60 18.02
C VAL A 470 -21.57 -5.79 18.15
N GLN A 471 -22.08 -6.97 18.50
CA GLN A 471 -21.25 -8.18 18.63
C GLN A 471 -20.66 -8.59 17.27
N MET A 472 -21.48 -8.56 16.20
CA MET A 472 -21.00 -8.85 14.86
C MET A 472 -19.96 -7.82 14.39
N ARG A 473 -20.14 -6.52 14.69
CA ARG A 473 -19.16 -5.47 14.37
C ARG A 473 -17.78 -5.81 14.94
N GLU A 474 -17.71 -6.18 16.21
CA GLU A 474 -16.43 -6.53 16.85
C GLU A 474 -15.80 -7.80 16.24
N ILE A 475 -16.62 -8.79 15.88
CA ILE A 475 -16.16 -10.00 15.17
C ILE A 475 -15.63 -9.64 13.78
N ILE A 476 -16.35 -8.83 13.00
CA ILE A 476 -15.93 -8.40 11.66
C ILE A 476 -14.62 -7.64 11.74
N ARG A 477 -14.47 -6.72 12.71
CA ARG A 477 -13.23 -5.95 12.91
C ARG A 477 -12.04 -6.86 13.22
N ARG A 478 -12.22 -7.87 14.08
CA ARG A 478 -11.18 -8.85 14.39
C ARG A 478 -10.86 -9.74 13.19
N GLU A 479 -11.89 -10.28 12.53
CA GLU A 479 -11.71 -11.13 11.35
C GLU A 479 -10.98 -10.36 10.25
N ARG A 480 -11.29 -9.07 10.07
CA ARG A 480 -10.59 -8.18 9.14
C ARG A 480 -9.13 -7.98 9.53
N GLN A 481 -8.84 -7.74 10.82
CA GLN A 481 -7.48 -7.60 11.33
C GLN A 481 -6.64 -8.88 11.09
N VAL A 482 -7.21 -10.06 11.33
CA VAL A 482 -6.53 -11.34 11.17
C VAL A 482 -6.38 -11.71 9.70
N GLU A 483 -7.45 -11.62 8.92
CA GLU A 483 -7.46 -12.03 7.52
C GLU A 483 -6.54 -11.16 6.68
N LEU A 484 -6.58 -9.83 6.87
CA LEU A 484 -5.82 -8.83 6.09
C LEU A 484 -4.52 -8.39 6.77
N ALA A 485 -4.03 -9.16 7.74
CA ALA A 485 -2.82 -8.83 8.50
C ALA A 485 -1.63 -8.58 7.56
N PHE A 486 -0.93 -7.46 7.77
CA PHE A 486 0.26 -7.05 7.01
C PHE A 486 0.00 -6.63 5.54
N GLU A 487 -1.27 -6.50 5.13
CA GLU A 487 -1.68 -6.13 3.76
C GLU A 487 -2.01 -4.62 3.63
N GLU A 488 -1.44 -3.78 4.50
CA GLU A 488 -1.65 -2.32 4.58
C GLU A 488 -3.09 -1.86 4.88
N HIS A 489 -3.90 -2.70 5.52
CA HIS A 489 -5.27 -2.34 5.89
C HIS A 489 -5.36 -1.66 7.26
N ARG A 490 -4.62 -2.18 8.25
CA ARG A 490 -4.83 -1.84 9.67
C ARG A 490 -4.73 -0.35 9.97
N PHE A 491 -3.73 0.33 9.39
CA PHE A 491 -3.52 1.78 9.57
C PHE A 491 -4.77 2.59 9.26
N TYR A 492 -5.45 2.24 8.16
CA TYR A 492 -6.63 2.95 7.68
C TYR A 492 -7.90 2.46 8.38
N ASP A 493 -7.98 1.17 8.74
CA ASP A 493 -9.12 0.60 9.44
C ASP A 493 -9.31 1.23 10.83
N VAL A 494 -8.25 1.31 11.65
CA VAL A 494 -8.37 1.92 13.00
C VAL A 494 -8.68 3.42 12.93
N ARG A 495 -8.20 4.10 11.88
CA ARG A 495 -8.48 5.52 11.63
C ARG A 495 -9.92 5.73 11.19
N ARG A 496 -10.39 5.01 10.17
CA ARG A 496 -11.75 5.19 9.64
C ARG A 496 -12.83 4.83 10.67
N TRP A 497 -12.56 3.85 11.53
CA TRP A 497 -13.40 3.48 12.66
C TRP A 497 -13.36 4.45 13.84
N LYS A 498 -12.45 5.43 13.82
CA LYS A 498 -12.14 6.31 14.95
C LYS A 498 -11.80 5.56 16.25
N VAL A 499 -10.99 4.51 16.14
CA VAL A 499 -10.47 3.75 17.29
C VAL A 499 -8.93 3.80 17.41
N ALA A 500 -8.26 4.50 16.50
CA ALA A 500 -6.81 4.70 16.54
C ALA A 500 -6.33 5.35 17.85
N ASN A 501 -7.09 6.28 18.43
CA ASN A 501 -6.81 6.86 19.75
C ASN A 501 -6.82 5.84 20.90
N VAL A 502 -7.38 4.64 20.69
CA VAL A 502 -7.29 3.53 21.63
C VAL A 502 -6.16 2.60 21.21
N THR A 503 -6.20 2.06 19.99
CA THR A 503 -5.26 1.02 19.53
C THR A 503 -3.82 1.51 19.42
N GLU A 504 -3.61 2.75 18.98
CA GLU A 504 -2.29 3.37 18.80
C GLU A 504 -1.72 3.98 20.09
N ASN A 505 -2.51 4.02 21.17
CA ASN A 505 -2.06 4.40 22.51
C ASN A 505 -1.81 3.20 23.44
N VAL A 506 -2.02 1.97 22.95
CA VAL A 506 -1.58 0.76 23.67
C VAL A 506 -0.07 0.57 23.43
N PRO A 507 0.74 0.30 24.46
CA PRO A 507 2.15 0.00 24.27
C PRO A 507 2.37 -1.09 23.22
N ALA A 508 3.43 -0.95 22.43
CA ALA A 508 3.81 -1.97 21.46
C ALA A 508 4.49 -3.11 22.21
N TYR A 509 3.77 -4.21 22.38
CA TYR A 509 4.24 -5.36 23.14
C TYR A 509 4.96 -6.38 22.25
N GLY A 510 5.89 -7.09 22.85
CA GLY A 510 6.47 -8.32 22.34
C GLY A 510 6.48 -9.40 23.42
N ILE A 511 7.13 -10.52 23.13
CA ILE A 511 7.40 -11.59 24.06
C ILE A 511 8.90 -11.71 24.33
N GLU A 512 9.25 -11.88 25.59
CA GLU A 512 10.56 -12.33 26.03
C GLU A 512 10.46 -13.80 26.40
N VAL A 513 11.24 -14.64 25.72
CA VAL A 513 11.31 -16.07 25.99
C VAL A 513 12.57 -16.33 26.79
N THR A 514 12.43 -16.86 28.01
CA THR A 514 13.58 -17.18 28.86
C THR A 514 13.69 -18.69 29.05
N LYS A 515 14.87 -19.26 28.79
CA LYS A 515 15.17 -20.68 28.92
C LYS A 515 16.15 -20.92 30.07
N ASN A 516 15.66 -21.54 31.14
CA ASN A 516 16.43 -21.94 32.32
C ASN A 516 16.48 -23.47 32.40
N GLY A 517 17.58 -24.07 31.92
CA GLY A 517 17.67 -25.51 31.75
C GLY A 517 16.62 -26.02 30.76
N ASN A 518 15.72 -26.90 31.22
CA ASN A 518 14.61 -27.44 30.42
C ASN A 518 13.33 -26.60 30.52
N THR A 519 13.29 -25.57 31.37
CA THR A 519 12.11 -24.73 31.55
C THR A 519 12.18 -23.55 30.61
N VAL A 520 11.14 -23.36 29.81
CA VAL A 520 10.95 -22.19 28.94
C VAL A 520 9.79 -21.37 29.50
N THR A 521 10.00 -20.08 29.66
CA THR A 521 9.00 -19.12 30.15
C THR A 521 8.78 -18.02 29.13
N TYR A 522 7.54 -17.53 29.06
CA TYR A 522 7.09 -16.53 28.08
C TYR A 522 6.53 -15.34 28.85
N ASN A 523 7.19 -14.18 28.75
CA ASN A 523 6.77 -12.98 29.45
C ASN A 523 6.53 -11.84 28.46
N LYS A 524 5.38 -11.17 28.57
CA LYS A 524 5.08 -9.98 27.77
C LYS A 524 6.08 -8.88 28.14
N LYS A 525 6.68 -8.24 27.14
CA LYS A 525 7.58 -7.09 27.30
C LYS A 525 7.13 -5.94 26.41
N GLU A 526 7.56 -4.72 26.73
CA GLU A 526 7.39 -3.58 25.82
C GLU A 526 8.52 -3.58 24.79
N ALA A 527 8.18 -3.66 23.50
CA ALA A 527 9.12 -3.71 22.39
C ALA A 527 9.43 -2.33 21.80
N LEU A 528 8.46 -1.41 21.88
CA LEU A 528 8.62 0.00 21.51
C LEU A 528 7.88 0.88 22.51
N THR A 529 8.64 1.76 23.18
CA THR A 529 8.11 2.71 24.17
C THR A 529 7.66 4.02 23.53
N GLY A 530 6.73 4.69 24.22
CA GLY A 530 6.30 6.05 23.90
C GLY A 530 5.29 6.14 22.77
N ARG A 531 4.54 5.06 22.48
CA ARG A 531 3.41 5.15 21.55
C ARG A 531 2.43 6.21 21.99
N HIS A 532 2.04 7.07 21.06
CA HIS A 532 1.16 8.20 21.33
C HIS A 532 0.37 8.55 20.09
N PHE A 533 -0.92 8.80 20.27
CA PHE A 533 -1.84 9.17 19.20
C PHE A 533 -2.82 10.23 19.69
N GLU A 534 -2.91 11.33 18.95
CA GLU A 534 -3.79 12.47 19.18
C GLU A 534 -4.79 12.64 18.03
N GLU A 535 -5.83 13.46 18.24
CA GLU A 535 -6.86 13.74 17.22
C GLU A 535 -6.25 14.20 15.87
N LYS A 536 -5.19 15.01 15.91
CA LYS A 536 -4.50 15.47 14.68
C LYS A 536 -3.90 14.32 13.86
N ASN A 537 -3.62 13.15 14.47
CA ASN A 537 -2.96 12.02 13.80
C ASN A 537 -3.91 11.13 12.98
N TYR A 538 -5.22 11.41 12.99
CA TYR A 538 -6.18 10.74 12.09
C TYR A 538 -5.89 11.03 10.61
N PHE A 539 -5.29 12.20 10.31
CA PHE A 539 -4.77 12.55 9.00
C PHE A 539 -3.28 12.90 9.10
N LEU A 540 -2.55 12.70 8.01
CA LEU A 540 -1.15 13.06 7.89
C LEU A 540 -0.99 14.58 7.68
N PRO A 541 0.10 15.18 8.18
CA PRO A 541 0.46 16.53 7.79
C PRO A 541 0.86 16.58 6.31
N ILE A 542 0.42 17.61 5.60
CA ILE A 542 0.92 17.96 4.27
C ILE A 542 2.39 18.40 4.44
N PRO A 543 3.34 17.89 3.63
CA PRO A 543 4.75 18.27 3.75
C PRO A 543 4.95 19.78 3.69
N ARG A 544 5.82 20.32 4.55
CA ARG A 544 6.09 21.77 4.65
C ARG A 544 6.49 22.38 3.31
N ALA A 545 7.23 21.63 2.49
CA ALA A 545 7.67 22.03 1.17
C ALA A 545 6.49 22.38 0.23
N GLU A 546 5.36 21.68 0.33
CA GLU A 546 4.17 21.93 -0.49
C GLU A 546 3.46 23.22 -0.08
N ILE A 547 3.37 23.47 1.24
CA ILE A 547 2.83 24.71 1.79
C ILE A 547 3.70 25.89 1.33
N GLN A 548 5.02 25.77 1.40
CA GLN A 548 5.96 26.79 0.94
C GLN A 548 5.89 27.01 -0.58
N ALA A 549 5.81 25.94 -1.37
CA ALA A 549 5.68 26.00 -2.82
C ALA A 549 4.40 26.73 -3.27
N SER A 550 3.32 26.62 -2.49
CA SER A 550 2.07 27.37 -2.71
C SER A 550 2.12 28.84 -2.25
N ASN A 551 3.25 29.30 -1.68
CA ASN A 551 3.38 30.56 -0.95
C ASN A 551 2.30 30.71 0.14
N GLY A 552 2.07 29.63 0.91
CA GLY A 552 1.13 29.58 2.03
C GLY A 552 -0.36 29.51 1.65
N LYS A 553 -0.69 29.34 0.37
CA LYS A 553 -2.10 29.29 -0.11
C LYS A 553 -2.75 27.93 0.09
N LEU A 554 -1.96 26.86 0.07
CA LEU A 554 -2.40 25.53 0.43
C LEU A 554 -2.57 25.47 1.95
N SER A 555 -3.79 25.17 2.41
CA SER A 555 -4.08 25.02 3.83
C SER A 555 -3.60 23.66 4.36
N GLN A 556 -2.96 23.68 5.53
CA GLN A 556 -2.48 22.48 6.23
C GLN A 556 -3.65 21.57 6.68
N THR A 557 -3.35 20.30 6.94
CA THR A 557 -4.21 19.38 7.69
C THR A 557 -4.45 19.92 9.09
N SER A 558 -5.68 19.85 9.60
CA SER A 558 -6.04 20.39 10.91
C SER A 558 -5.14 19.82 12.02
N GLY A 559 -4.58 20.71 12.84
CA GLY A 559 -3.72 20.37 13.99
C GLY A 559 -2.21 20.38 13.75
N TYR A 560 -1.74 20.70 12.53
CA TYR A 560 -0.32 20.81 12.18
C TYR A 560 0.09 22.20 11.65
#